data_AF-A0A6J8A348-F1
#
_entry.id   AF-A0A6J8A348-F1
#
_cell.length_a   1.000
_cell.length_b   1.000
_cell.length_c   1.000
_cell.angle_alpha   90.00
_cell.angle_beta   90.00
_cell.angle_gamma   90.00
#
_symmetry.space_group_name_H-M   'P 1'
#
loop_
_entity.id
_entity.type
_entity.pdbx_description
1 polymer ?
#
loop_
_entity_poly.entity_id
_entity_poly.type
_entity_poly.pdbx_seq_one_letter_code
_entity_poly.pdbx_strand_id
1 'polypeptide(L)'
;MYDKTICESALNKHVAILKDFRERMLERVMSEVEMIPNAEALKLHWLRCCSVMQYWKQGNTNVMSLYITLKKVNDTIQWYTKGCSCKSGCTTLRCSCKKSSNKYCSPGCKCVNCVNLPTNPNQAVDDPDFDLEDSEHGEDISYDSDSETDINEFTADTSTTYINYWDIFENYIFALPTD
;
A
#
# COMPACT_ATOMS: atom_id res chain seq x y z
N MET A 1 6.31 -12.42 -14.48
CA MET A 1 5.59 -13.63 -14.91
C MET A 1 5.09 -14.32 -13.66
N TYR A 2 3.78 -14.48 -13.50
CA TYR A 2 3.22 -15.31 -12.43
C TYR A 2 3.48 -16.77 -12.80
N ASP A 3 4.13 -17.52 -11.91
CA ASP A 3 4.43 -18.93 -12.16
C ASP A 3 3.13 -19.75 -12.03
N LYS A 4 2.62 -20.19 -13.18
CA LYS A 4 1.35 -20.90 -13.30
C LYS A 4 1.39 -22.24 -12.53
N THR A 5 2.57 -22.84 -12.37
CA THR A 5 2.74 -24.14 -11.72
C THR A 5 2.53 -24.09 -10.21
N ILE A 6 2.89 -22.98 -9.55
CA ILE A 6 2.71 -22.80 -8.10
C ILE A 6 1.21 -22.73 -7.76
N CYS A 7 0.41 -22.09 -8.62
CA CYS A 7 -1.04 -21.92 -8.41
C CYS A 7 -1.79 -23.25 -8.59
N GLU A 8 -1.35 -24.10 -9.51
CA GLU A 8 -1.97 -25.39 -9.81
C GLU A 8 -1.74 -26.42 -8.69
N SER A 9 -0.55 -26.43 -8.09
CA SER A 9 -0.26 -27.28 -6.92
C SER A 9 -1.11 -26.90 -5.70
N ALA A 10 -1.23 -25.61 -5.41
CA ALA A 10 -2.04 -25.11 -4.29
C ALA A 10 -3.53 -25.41 -4.48
N LEU A 11 -4.05 -25.25 -5.71
CA LEU A 11 -5.43 -25.58 -6.05
C LEU A 11 -5.72 -27.07 -5.84
N ASN A 12 -4.83 -27.96 -6.29
CA ASN A 12 -5.02 -29.41 -6.14
C ASN A 12 -5.02 -29.84 -4.67
N LYS A 13 -4.12 -29.27 -3.85
CA LYS A 13 -4.11 -29.49 -2.39
C LYS A 13 -5.44 -29.03 -1.76
N HIS A 14 -5.94 -27.87 -2.17
CA HIS A 14 -7.21 -27.35 -1.64
C HIS A 14 -8.41 -28.22 -2.02
N VAL A 15 -8.47 -28.68 -3.27
CA VAL A 15 -9.53 -29.62 -3.72
C VAL A 15 -9.49 -30.93 -2.94
N ALA A 16 -8.29 -31.44 -2.63
CA ALA A 16 -8.15 -32.65 -1.80
C ALA A 16 -8.69 -32.42 -0.38
N ILE A 17 -8.34 -31.29 0.26
CA ILE A 17 -8.86 -30.92 1.59
C ILE A 17 -10.38 -30.77 1.59
N LEU A 18 -10.96 -30.13 0.57
CA LEU A 18 -12.41 -29.97 0.46
C LEU A 18 -13.14 -31.30 0.29
N LYS A 19 -12.56 -32.26 -0.43
CA LYS A 19 -13.12 -33.61 -0.56
C LYS A 19 -13.11 -34.33 0.78
N ASP A 20 -11.98 -34.35 1.48
CA ASP A 20 -11.82 -34.95 2.80
C ASP A 20 -12.76 -34.31 3.85
N PHE A 21 -12.87 -32.98 3.85
CA PHE A 21 -13.84 -32.27 4.70
C PHE A 21 -15.29 -32.70 4.40
N ARG A 22 -15.66 -32.76 3.11
CA ARG A 22 -17.01 -33.18 2.70
C ARG A 22 -17.31 -34.61 3.12
N GLU A 23 -16.37 -35.53 2.97
CA GLU A 23 -16.53 -36.94 3.38
C GLU A 23 -16.77 -37.04 4.89
N ARG A 24 -15.98 -36.35 5.71
CA ARG A 24 -16.15 -36.36 7.19
C ARG A 24 -17.44 -35.70 7.65
N MET A 25 -17.90 -34.69 6.94
CA MET A 25 -19.13 -33.98 7.30
C MET A 25 -20.38 -34.70 6.79
N LEU A 26 -20.31 -35.43 5.68
CA LEU A 26 -21.41 -36.25 5.16
C LEU A 26 -21.93 -37.26 6.19
N GLU A 27 -21.05 -37.82 7.03
CA GLU A 27 -21.43 -38.73 8.12
C GLU A 27 -22.26 -38.05 9.22
N ARG A 28 -22.24 -36.72 9.28
CA ARG A 28 -22.93 -35.92 10.31
C ARG A 28 -24.22 -35.25 9.80
N VAL A 29 -24.47 -35.28 8.49
CA VAL A 29 -25.65 -34.64 7.88
C VAL A 29 -26.87 -35.53 8.11
N MET A 30 -27.89 -35.02 8.80
CA MET A 30 -29.11 -35.76 9.10
C MET A 30 -30.27 -35.44 8.13
N SER A 31 -30.15 -34.40 7.30
CA SER A 31 -31.22 -33.96 6.39
C SER A 31 -30.71 -33.38 5.07
N GLU A 32 -31.54 -33.41 4.02
CA GLU A 32 -31.23 -32.83 2.70
C GLU A 32 -31.04 -31.30 2.74
N VAL A 33 -31.60 -30.62 3.74
CA VAL A 33 -31.44 -29.16 3.93
C VAL A 33 -30.04 -28.82 4.46
N GLU A 34 -29.38 -29.77 5.11
CA GLU A 34 -28.01 -29.67 5.63
C GLU A 34 -26.96 -30.24 4.64
N MET A 35 -27.39 -30.57 3.41
CA MET A 35 -26.53 -31.22 2.44
C MET A 35 -25.39 -30.30 2.00
N ILE A 36 -24.16 -30.79 2.17
CA ILE A 36 -22.96 -30.06 1.83
C ILE A 36 -22.90 -29.87 0.30
N PRO A 37 -22.59 -28.65 -0.19
CA PRO A 37 -22.40 -28.41 -1.61
C PRO A 37 -21.41 -29.40 -2.23
N ASN A 38 -21.61 -29.73 -3.50
CA ASN A 38 -20.68 -30.61 -4.19
C ASN A 38 -19.28 -29.98 -4.30
N ALA A 39 -18.25 -30.80 -4.53
CA ALA A 39 -16.86 -30.35 -4.54
C ALA A 39 -16.60 -29.24 -5.58
N GLU A 40 -17.29 -29.26 -6.72
CA GLU A 40 -17.16 -28.21 -7.74
C GLU A 40 -17.77 -26.89 -7.27
N ALA A 41 -18.91 -26.93 -6.56
CA ALA A 41 -19.52 -25.75 -5.96
C ALA A 41 -18.61 -25.13 -4.88
N LEU A 42 -17.99 -25.95 -4.03
CA LEU A 42 -17.03 -25.49 -3.02
C LEU A 42 -15.78 -24.87 -3.69
N LYS A 43 -15.25 -25.50 -4.74
CA LYS A 43 -14.12 -24.96 -5.52
C LYS A 43 -14.46 -23.62 -6.18
N LEU A 44 -15.63 -23.50 -6.82
CA LEU A 44 -16.08 -22.24 -7.42
C LEU A 44 -16.28 -21.15 -6.36
N HIS A 45 -16.80 -21.51 -5.19
CA HIS A 45 -16.92 -20.58 -4.06
C HIS A 45 -15.55 -20.09 -3.59
N TRP A 46 -14.59 -21.01 -3.39
CA TRP A 46 -13.21 -20.64 -3.04
C TRP A 46 -12.57 -19.71 -4.07
N LEU A 47 -12.69 -20.00 -5.37
CA LEU A 47 -12.18 -19.13 -6.44
C LEU A 47 -12.80 -17.73 -6.40
N ARG A 48 -14.10 -17.62 -6.10
CA ARG A 48 -14.77 -16.33 -5.90
C ARG A 48 -14.18 -15.59 -4.70
N CYS A 49 -14.01 -16.27 -3.57
CA CYS A 49 -13.39 -15.67 -2.37
C CYS A 49 -11.96 -15.19 -2.64
N CYS A 50 -11.13 -15.98 -3.33
CA CYS A 50 -9.79 -15.58 -3.75
C CYS A 50 -9.81 -14.34 -4.65
N SER A 51 -10.74 -14.30 -5.61
CA SER A 51 -10.90 -13.15 -6.53
C SER A 51 -11.28 -11.88 -5.78
N VAL A 52 -12.22 -11.98 -4.83
CA VAL A 52 -12.61 -10.87 -3.95
C VAL A 52 -11.41 -10.39 -3.13
N MET A 53 -10.65 -11.29 -2.50
CA MET A 53 -9.44 -10.95 -1.75
C MET A 53 -8.38 -10.24 -2.60
N GLN A 54 -8.17 -10.68 -3.86
CA GLN A 54 -7.27 -9.99 -4.79
C GLN A 54 -7.77 -8.59 -5.14
N TYR A 55 -9.07 -8.43 -5.35
CA TYR A 55 -9.67 -7.12 -5.62
C TYR A 55 -9.47 -6.15 -4.44
N TRP A 56 -9.67 -6.62 -3.20
CA TRP A 56 -9.41 -5.81 -2.00
C TRP A 56 -7.93 -5.45 -1.85
N LYS A 57 -7.02 -6.40 -2.13
CA LYS A 57 -5.57 -6.11 -2.14
C LYS A 57 -5.22 -5.01 -3.16
N GLN A 58 -5.80 -5.06 -4.36
CA GLN A 58 -5.61 -4.01 -5.36
C GLN A 58 -6.21 -2.67 -4.91
N GLY A 59 -7.39 -2.69 -4.28
CA GLY A 59 -7.99 -1.51 -3.65
C GLY A 59 -7.03 -0.83 -2.69
N ASN A 60 -6.41 -1.58 -1.77
CA ASN A 60 -5.44 -1.04 -0.82
C ASN A 60 -4.20 -0.44 -1.51
N THR A 61 -3.66 -1.09 -2.54
CA THR A 61 -2.52 -0.52 -3.29
C THR A 61 -2.91 0.77 -4.04
N ASN A 62 -4.12 0.83 -4.58
CA ASN A 62 -4.62 2.00 -5.28
C ASN A 62 -4.83 3.18 -4.33
N VAL A 63 -5.33 2.92 -3.12
CA VAL A 63 -5.49 3.95 -2.08
C VAL A 63 -4.14 4.55 -1.68
N MET A 64 -3.12 3.71 -1.48
CA MET A 64 -1.77 4.20 -1.17
C MET A 64 -1.16 5.02 -2.32
N SER A 65 -1.37 4.58 -3.57
CA SER A 65 -0.91 5.32 -4.75
C SER A 65 -1.59 6.69 -4.90
N LEU A 66 -2.90 6.76 -4.60
CA LEU A 66 -3.65 8.02 -4.58
C LEU A 66 -3.13 8.97 -3.52
N TYR A 67 -2.85 8.49 -2.31
CA TYR A 67 -2.29 9.32 -1.24
C TYR A 67 -0.93 9.92 -1.63
N ILE A 68 -0.01 9.11 -2.18
CA ILE A 68 1.30 9.58 -2.63
C ILE A 68 1.15 10.64 -3.73
N THR A 69 0.22 10.42 -4.67
CA THR A 69 -0.05 11.36 -5.77
C THR A 69 -0.61 12.67 -5.24
N LEU A 70 -1.60 12.63 -4.34
CA LEU A 70 -2.18 13.81 -3.72
C LEU A 70 -1.15 14.60 -2.91
N LYS A 71 -0.27 13.91 -2.17
CA LYS A 71 0.82 14.54 -1.42
C LYS A 71 1.76 15.30 -2.37
N LYS A 72 2.21 14.67 -3.47
CA LYS A 72 3.07 15.32 -4.49
C LYS A 72 2.40 16.53 -5.12
N VAL A 73 1.11 16.43 -5.45
CA VAL A 73 0.33 17.55 -6.01
C VAL A 73 0.24 18.69 -4.99
N ASN A 74 -0.05 18.38 -3.72
CA ASN A 74 -0.12 19.38 -2.67
C ASN A 74 1.23 20.05 -2.41
N ASP A 75 2.33 19.29 -2.36
CA ASP A 75 3.69 19.83 -2.20
C ASP A 75 4.05 20.74 -3.37
N THR A 76 3.62 20.39 -4.59
CA THR A 76 3.79 21.22 -5.79
C THR A 76 2.98 22.52 -5.67
N ILE A 77 1.70 22.44 -5.30
CA ILE A 77 0.85 23.62 -5.07
C ILE A 77 1.46 24.51 -3.99
N GLN A 78 1.91 23.95 -2.87
CA GLN A 78 2.57 24.70 -1.82
C GLN A 78 3.85 25.37 -2.32
N TRP A 79 4.64 24.68 -3.13
CA TRP A 79 5.83 25.28 -3.74
C TRP A 79 5.48 26.47 -4.64
N TYR A 80 4.40 26.39 -5.43
CA TYR A 80 3.95 27.50 -6.28
C TYR A 80 3.25 28.63 -5.52
N THR A 81 2.63 28.37 -4.38
CA THR A 81 1.80 29.35 -3.64
C THR A 81 2.51 29.96 -2.44
N LYS A 82 3.35 29.20 -1.74
CA LYS A 82 4.09 29.62 -0.55
C LYS A 82 5.56 29.83 -0.92
N GLY A 83 5.84 30.99 -1.48
CA GLY A 83 7.21 31.41 -1.74
C GLY A 83 7.90 32.08 -0.56
N CYS A 84 9.19 32.38 -0.70
CA CYS A 84 9.93 33.18 0.27
C CYS A 84 9.79 34.69 0.00
N SER A 85 10.10 35.51 1.01
CA SER A 85 10.08 36.99 0.91
C SER A 85 11.44 37.60 1.24
N CYS A 86 12.53 36.91 0.87
CA CYS A 86 13.88 37.30 1.23
C CYS A 86 14.29 38.61 0.53
N LYS A 87 14.91 39.53 1.28
CA LYS A 87 15.51 40.76 0.71
C LYS A 87 16.97 40.57 0.28
N SER A 88 17.60 39.49 0.73
CA SER A 88 19.02 39.18 0.49
C SER A 88 19.26 38.31 -0.75
N GLY A 89 18.32 38.27 -1.71
CA GLY A 89 18.47 37.51 -2.95
C GLY A 89 18.51 35.99 -2.83
N CYS A 90 18.09 35.40 -1.71
CA CYS A 90 18.02 33.94 -1.52
C CYS A 90 19.37 33.19 -1.61
N THR A 91 20.47 33.87 -1.30
CA THR A 91 21.82 33.28 -1.35
C THR A 91 22.17 32.38 -0.16
N THR A 92 21.53 32.57 0.99
CA THR A 92 21.88 31.91 2.25
C THR A 92 20.87 30.84 2.65
N LEU A 93 21.27 29.95 3.56
CA LEU A 93 20.41 28.93 4.18
C LEU A 93 19.30 29.52 5.08
N ARG A 94 19.23 30.86 5.24
CA ARG A 94 18.08 31.53 5.86
C ARG A 94 16.86 31.55 4.94
N CYS A 95 17.05 31.39 3.62
CA CYS A 95 15.96 31.25 2.68
C CYS A 95 15.36 29.84 2.77
N SER A 96 14.05 29.74 2.99
CA SER A 96 13.34 28.45 3.05
C SER A 96 13.47 27.63 1.77
N CYS A 97 13.51 28.28 0.60
CA CYS A 97 13.70 27.61 -0.70
C CYS A 97 15.07 26.90 -0.77
N LYS A 98 16.13 27.58 -0.31
CA LYS A 98 17.48 27.03 -0.31
C LYS A 98 17.69 25.99 0.79
N LYS A 99 17.05 26.18 1.95
CA LYS A 99 17.18 25.29 3.12
C LYS A 99 16.50 23.93 2.93
N SER A 100 15.26 23.90 2.44
CA SER A 100 14.41 22.70 2.58
C SER A 100 14.71 21.59 1.58
N SER A 101 15.33 21.91 0.45
CA SER A 101 15.34 20.96 -0.69
C SER A 101 16.29 21.32 -1.83
N ASN A 102 17.25 22.22 -1.60
CA ASN A 102 18.10 22.76 -2.67
C ASN A 102 17.27 23.23 -3.90
N LYS A 103 16.03 23.68 -3.67
CA LYS A 103 15.09 24.06 -4.72
C LYS A 103 15.28 25.52 -5.08
N TYR A 104 15.09 25.80 -6.35
CA TYR A 104 14.99 27.16 -6.85
C TYR A 104 13.73 27.86 -6.32
N CYS A 105 13.79 29.19 -6.27
CA CYS A 105 12.64 30.03 -5.97
C CYS A 105 11.57 29.85 -7.06
N SER A 106 10.36 29.54 -6.61
CA SER A 106 9.19 29.38 -7.47
C SER A 106 8.60 30.75 -7.88
N PRO A 107 7.66 30.78 -8.84
CA PRO A 107 6.89 31.99 -9.16
C PRO A 107 6.12 32.59 -7.97
N GLY A 108 5.84 31.80 -6.92
CA GLY A 108 5.20 32.29 -5.70
C GLY A 108 6.13 33.09 -4.78
N CYS A 109 7.44 33.11 -5.06
CA CYS A 109 8.41 33.86 -4.26
C CYS A 109 8.32 35.36 -4.52
N LYS A 110 8.33 36.13 -3.43
CA LYS A 110 8.31 37.61 -3.42
C LYS A 110 9.67 38.17 -2.98
N CYS A 111 10.73 37.40 -3.18
CA CYS A 111 12.09 37.81 -2.87
C CYS A 111 12.58 38.93 -3.80
N VAL A 112 13.37 39.84 -3.26
CA VAL A 112 13.97 40.95 -4.01
C VAL A 112 15.36 40.53 -4.50
N ASN A 113 15.66 40.81 -5.77
CA ASN A 113 16.94 40.47 -6.43
C ASN A 113 17.30 38.98 -6.26
N CYS A 114 16.35 38.09 -6.54
CA CYS A 114 16.56 36.66 -6.38
C CYS A 114 17.64 36.14 -7.35
N VAL A 115 18.65 35.47 -6.80
CA VAL A 115 19.65 34.76 -7.59
C VAL A 115 19.46 33.24 -7.55
N ASN A 116 18.52 32.74 -6.75
CA ASN A 116 18.18 31.32 -6.66
C ASN A 116 17.11 30.93 -7.67
N LEU A 117 17.33 31.23 -8.96
CA LEU A 117 16.44 30.89 -10.06
C LEU A 117 16.98 29.65 -10.79
N PRO A 118 16.12 28.83 -11.43
CA PRO A 118 16.59 27.71 -12.22
C PRO A 118 17.46 28.23 -13.36
N THR A 119 18.68 27.71 -13.48
CA THR A 119 19.54 27.97 -14.64
C THR A 119 18.82 27.42 -15.86
N ASN A 120 18.60 28.26 -16.88
CA ASN A 120 17.90 27.83 -18.09
C ASN A 120 18.63 26.61 -18.68
N PRO A 121 17.99 25.43 -18.79
CA PRO A 121 18.68 24.22 -19.26
C PRO A 121 19.15 24.32 -20.72
N ASN A 122 18.72 25.35 -21.46
CA ASN A 122 19.24 25.65 -22.80
C ASN A 122 20.55 26.47 -22.78
N GLN A 123 21.05 26.87 -21.62
CA GLN A 123 22.44 27.30 -21.45
C GLN A 123 23.23 26.10 -20.96
N ALA A 124 23.55 25.19 -21.90
CA ALA A 124 24.62 24.23 -21.69
C ALA A 124 25.90 25.03 -21.48
N VAL A 125 26.35 25.11 -20.24
CA VAL A 125 27.69 25.57 -19.90
C VAL A 125 28.59 24.36 -20.09
N ASP A 126 29.60 24.50 -20.96
CA ASP A 126 30.65 23.50 -21.13
C ASP A 126 31.23 23.13 -19.75
N ASP A 127 31.12 21.84 -19.43
CA ASP A 127 31.39 21.23 -18.13
C ASP A 127 32.90 21.28 -17.82
N PRO A 128 33.36 22.01 -16.79
CA PRO A 128 34.70 21.79 -16.26
C PRO A 128 34.68 20.51 -15.41
N ASP A 129 35.21 19.45 -15.99
CA ASP A 129 35.75 18.22 -15.38
C ASP A 129 35.74 18.26 -13.83
N PHE A 130 34.65 17.77 -13.23
CA PHE A 130 34.49 17.72 -11.78
C PHE A 130 34.73 16.29 -11.31
N ASP A 131 35.95 16.06 -10.81
CA ASP A 131 36.36 14.82 -10.17
C ASP A 131 35.36 14.41 -9.07
N LEU A 132 34.73 13.27 -9.30
CA LEU A 132 33.84 12.58 -8.38
C LEU A 132 34.67 12.00 -7.22
N GLU A 133 34.84 12.77 -6.15
CA GLU A 133 35.22 12.20 -4.87
C GLU A 133 33.98 11.68 -4.13
N ASP A 134 33.97 10.36 -4.01
CA ASP A 134 33.02 9.49 -3.36
C ASP A 134 32.83 9.90 -1.89
N SER A 135 31.59 10.21 -1.49
CA SER A 135 31.26 10.49 -0.10
C SER A 135 30.09 9.64 0.33
N GLU A 136 30.44 8.44 0.83
CA GLU A 136 29.58 7.59 1.63
C GLU A 136 29.22 8.32 2.94
N HIS A 137 28.00 8.82 3.04
CA HIS A 137 27.42 9.21 4.32
C HIS A 137 26.09 8.47 4.51
N GLY A 138 26.17 7.37 5.26
CA GLY A 138 25.00 6.67 5.78
C GLY A 138 24.42 7.44 6.95
N GLU A 139 23.16 7.88 6.81
CA GLU A 139 22.38 8.36 7.94
C GLU A 139 21.27 7.35 8.25
N ASP A 140 21.32 6.85 9.49
CA ASP A 140 20.29 6.07 10.15
C ASP A 140 19.04 6.95 10.36
N ILE A 141 17.94 6.59 9.71
CA ILE A 141 16.64 7.24 9.90
C ILE A 141 15.82 6.39 10.86
N SER A 142 15.84 6.73 12.15
CA SER A 142 14.92 6.17 13.15
C SER A 142 13.54 6.82 13.00
N TYR A 143 12.57 6.04 12.54
CA TYR A 143 11.17 6.45 12.47
C TYR A 143 10.44 6.08 13.78
N ASP A 144 10.27 7.05 14.67
CA ASP A 144 9.25 6.98 15.72
C ASP A 144 7.93 7.49 15.13
N SER A 145 6.97 6.57 14.99
CA SER A 145 5.66 6.84 14.41
C SER A 145 4.57 6.47 15.41
N ASP A 146 4.40 7.30 16.42
CA ASP A 146 3.24 7.28 17.32
C ASP A 146 2.07 8.02 16.65
N SER A 147 1.08 7.26 16.18
CA SER A 147 -0.24 7.81 15.90
C SER A 147 -1.32 6.86 16.41
N GLU A 148 -1.81 7.15 17.60
CA GLU A 148 -3.05 6.61 18.13
C GLU A 148 -4.21 7.19 17.32
N THR A 149 -4.96 6.34 16.63
CA THR A 149 -6.26 6.71 16.06
C THR A 149 -7.32 5.83 16.70
N ASP A 150 -8.13 6.45 17.57
CA ASP A 150 -9.36 5.88 18.13
C ASP A 150 -10.36 5.59 17.01
N ILE A 151 -10.59 4.31 16.74
CA ILE A 151 -11.63 3.84 15.84
C ILE A 151 -12.85 3.52 16.69
N ASN A 152 -13.88 4.34 16.56
CA ASN A 152 -15.19 4.12 17.18
C ASN A 152 -15.74 2.73 16.79
N GLU A 153 -15.92 1.90 17.80
CA GLU A 153 -16.47 0.56 17.76
C GLU A 153 -18.00 0.63 17.56
N PHE A 154 -18.46 0.36 16.33
CA PHE A 154 -19.88 0.21 16.02
C PHE A 154 -20.29 -1.24 16.22
N THR A 155 -20.75 -1.59 17.42
CA THR A 155 -21.32 -2.91 17.70
C THR A 155 -22.77 -2.96 17.21
N ALA A 156 -22.99 -3.49 16.00
CA ALA A 156 -24.32 -3.92 15.58
C ALA A 156 -24.61 -5.27 16.25
N ASP A 157 -25.44 -5.24 17.28
CA ASP A 157 -25.96 -6.43 17.95
C ASP A 157 -27.03 -7.09 17.04
N THR A 158 -26.59 -8.04 16.23
CA THR A 158 -27.47 -8.96 15.51
C THR A 158 -27.26 -10.36 16.06
N SER A 159 -27.94 -10.66 17.17
CA SER A 159 -28.16 -12.01 17.66
C SER A 159 -29.04 -12.77 16.66
N THR A 160 -28.40 -13.31 15.64
CA THR A 160 -28.90 -14.44 14.85
C THR A 160 -27.80 -15.47 14.94
N THR A 161 -28.11 -16.65 15.49
CA THR A 161 -27.18 -17.79 15.58
C THR A 161 -26.93 -18.36 14.19
N TYR A 162 -26.31 -17.56 13.33
CA TYR A 162 -25.75 -17.99 12.08
C TYR A 162 -24.50 -18.77 12.44
N ILE A 163 -24.54 -20.09 12.29
CA ILE A 163 -23.34 -20.91 12.36
C ILE A 163 -22.44 -20.37 11.24
N ASN A 164 -21.46 -19.55 11.62
CA ASN A 164 -20.55 -18.94 10.69
C ASN A 164 -19.60 -20.05 10.23
N TYR A 165 -19.98 -20.72 9.15
CA TYR A 165 -19.17 -21.76 8.51
C TYR A 165 -17.76 -21.25 8.18
N TRP A 166 -17.57 -19.92 8.09
CA TRP A 166 -16.26 -19.29 7.98
C TRP A 166 -15.38 -19.47 9.22
N ASP A 167 -15.91 -19.29 10.43
CA ASP A 167 -15.15 -19.46 11.67
C ASP A 167 -14.77 -20.93 11.90
N ILE A 168 -15.65 -21.86 11.50
CA ILE A 168 -15.35 -23.30 11.52
C ILE A 168 -14.25 -23.63 10.49
N PHE A 169 -14.32 -23.02 9.30
CA PHE A 169 -13.36 -23.23 8.23
C PHE A 169 -11.97 -22.64 8.55
N GLU A 170 -11.89 -21.43 9.10
CA GLU A 170 -10.63 -20.82 9.52
C GLU A 170 -9.96 -21.64 10.62
N ASN A 171 -10.70 -22.04 11.66
CA ASN A 171 -10.16 -22.90 12.71
C ASN A 171 -9.66 -24.25 12.18
N TYR A 172 -10.28 -24.79 11.12
CA TYR A 172 -9.85 -26.05 10.52
C TYR A 172 -8.62 -25.89 9.60
N ILE A 173 -8.55 -24.81 8.83
CA ILE A 173 -7.42 -24.52 7.93
C ILE A 173 -6.15 -24.21 8.73
N PHE A 174 -6.25 -23.44 9.82
CA PHE A 174 -5.10 -23.05 10.64
C PHE A 174 -4.67 -24.09 11.68
N ALA A 175 -5.51 -25.11 11.95
CA ALA A 175 -5.14 -26.21 12.85
C ALA A 175 -4.42 -27.38 12.14
N LEU A 176 -4.28 -27.34 10.81
CA LEU A 176 -3.50 -28.35 10.10
C LEU A 176 -2.00 -28.10 10.33
N PRO A 177 -1.23 -29.14 10.72
CA PRO A 177 0.22 -29.01 10.88
C PRO A 177 0.85 -28.56 9.55
N THR A 178 1.65 -27.51 9.62
CA THR A 178 2.49 -27.07 8.52
C THR A 178 3.78 -27.86 8.60
N ASP A 179 3.89 -28.90 7.77
CA ASP A 179 5.15 -29.59 7.50
C ASP A 179 6.06 -28.73 6.59
#